data_AF-A0A378YEL5-F1
#
_entry.id   AF-A0A378YEL5-F1
#
_cell.length_a   1.000
_cell.length_b   1.000
_cell.length_c   1.000
_cell.angle_alpha   90.00
_cell.angle_beta   90.00
_cell.angle_gamma   90.00
#
_symmetry.space_group_name_H-M   'P 1'
#
loop_
_entity.id
_entity.type
_entity.pdbx_description
1 polymer ?
#
loop_
_entity_poly.entity_id
_entity_poly.type
_entity_poly.pdbx_seq_one_letter_code
_entity_poly.pdbx_strand_id
1 'polypeptide(L)'
;MTHPLRAPANVAEAIALPRRSRTAHLARYAATAMVARWLATGALAASLTACITPTWQQLTPNMSQADVQARLGKPPEVYPLTPGVTRWLYPTKPFGEETIAADFDAQGRLLSTAQVLSTEEFNKALVDKWTKTDVLHHYGEPVETSAFARMHRDVWTYRYKQDGAWFSMMNFYFDPEGVLRTMQVSPDPLHERRDNTLF
;
A
#
# COMPACT_ATOMS: atom_id res chain seq x y z
N MET A 1 -81.75 61.45 24.93
CA MET A 1 -80.90 61.19 23.74
C MET A 1 -81.01 59.70 23.45
N THR A 2 -82.03 59.24 22.72
CA THR A 2 -82.21 59.19 21.25
C THR A 2 -81.84 57.82 20.66
N HIS A 3 -82.88 56.98 20.52
CA HIS A 3 -83.27 56.20 19.33
C HIS A 3 -82.53 54.87 18.94
N PRO A 4 -83.21 53.96 18.19
CA PRO A 4 -83.36 52.52 18.51
C PRO A 4 -83.12 51.57 17.29
N LEU A 5 -83.66 50.34 17.35
CA LEU A 5 -83.88 49.34 16.26
C LEU A 5 -82.60 48.63 15.75
N ARG A 6 -82.57 47.32 15.47
CA ARG A 6 -83.47 46.51 14.61
C ARG A 6 -83.17 45.00 14.76
N ALA A 7 -84.17 44.16 14.52
CA ALA A 7 -84.19 42.69 14.65
C ALA A 7 -83.64 41.95 13.39
N PRO A 8 -83.99 40.67 13.12
CA PRO A 8 -83.24 39.44 13.40
C PRO A 8 -82.86 38.66 12.12
N ALA A 9 -82.05 37.61 12.20
CA ALA A 9 -82.01 36.58 11.13
C ALA A 9 -81.46 35.24 11.62
N ASN A 10 -82.35 34.26 11.72
CA ASN A 10 -82.03 32.83 11.67
C ASN A 10 -81.38 32.49 10.32
N VAL A 11 -80.35 31.65 10.32
CA VAL A 11 -79.98 30.86 9.14
C VAL A 11 -79.78 29.41 9.59
N ALA A 12 -80.54 28.54 8.94
CA ALA A 12 -80.64 27.12 9.18
C ALA A 12 -79.30 26.40 8.99
N GLU A 13 -78.97 25.55 9.95
CA GLU A 13 -77.84 24.65 9.95
C GLU A 13 -78.23 23.37 9.19
N ALA A 14 -77.70 23.18 7.98
CA ALA A 14 -77.81 21.92 7.24
C ALA A 14 -76.62 21.02 7.58
N ILE A 15 -76.87 19.99 8.37
CA ILE A 15 -75.89 18.97 8.77
C ILE A 15 -75.56 18.10 7.53
N ALA A 16 -74.37 18.28 6.97
CA ALA A 16 -73.80 17.38 5.97
C ALA A 16 -72.92 16.32 6.65
N LEU A 17 -73.26 15.04 6.48
CA LEU A 17 -72.46 13.90 6.95
C LEU A 17 -71.12 13.79 6.19
N PRO A 18 -70.00 13.51 6.88
CA PRO A 18 -68.70 13.42 6.23
C PRO A 18 -68.55 12.09 5.46
N ARG A 19 -68.20 12.22 4.17
CA ARG A 19 -67.87 11.13 3.25
C ARG A 19 -66.48 10.58 3.62
N ARG A 20 -66.43 9.39 4.22
CA ARG A 20 -65.18 8.75 4.68
C ARG A 20 -64.33 8.30 3.48
N SER A 21 -63.15 8.89 3.31
CA SER A 21 -62.22 8.65 2.20
C SER A 21 -61.36 7.38 2.38
N ARG A 22 -61.36 6.51 1.37
CA ARG A 22 -60.65 5.20 1.33
C ARG A 22 -59.15 5.28 0.94
N THR A 23 -58.55 6.45 0.91
CA THR A 23 -57.22 6.70 0.30
C THR A 23 -56.00 6.37 1.18
N ALA A 24 -56.18 5.98 2.44
CA ALA A 24 -55.08 5.91 3.41
C ALA A 24 -54.20 4.63 3.38
N HIS A 25 -54.65 3.54 2.74
CA HIS A 25 -53.96 2.25 2.86
C HIS A 25 -52.81 2.04 1.85
N LEU A 26 -52.89 2.60 0.65
CA LEU A 26 -51.89 2.35 -0.40
C LEU A 26 -50.59 3.16 -0.23
N ALA A 27 -50.65 4.34 0.40
CA ALA A 27 -49.48 5.20 0.61
C ALA A 27 -48.48 4.63 1.63
N ARG A 28 -48.95 3.82 2.59
CA ARG A 28 -48.10 3.25 3.66
C ARG A 28 -47.16 2.17 3.17
N TYR A 29 -47.57 1.37 2.18
CA TYR A 29 -46.76 0.26 1.63
C TYR A 29 -45.66 0.73 0.68
N ALA A 30 -45.88 1.82 -0.07
CA ALA A 30 -44.88 2.37 -0.98
C ALA A 30 -43.69 3.02 -0.25
N ALA A 31 -43.96 3.71 0.86
CA ALA A 31 -42.93 4.38 1.66
C ALA A 31 -41.98 3.40 2.37
N THR A 32 -42.51 2.26 2.85
CA THR A 32 -41.69 1.21 3.52
C THR A 32 -40.78 0.49 2.53
N ALA A 33 -41.27 0.18 1.33
CA ALA A 33 -40.48 -0.46 0.28
C ALA A 33 -39.34 0.42 -0.25
N MET A 34 -39.53 1.75 -0.28
CA MET A 34 -38.50 2.69 -0.71
C MET A 34 -37.37 2.79 0.32
N VAL A 35 -37.68 2.97 1.61
CA VAL A 35 -36.68 3.08 2.70
C VAL A 35 -35.84 1.80 2.84
N ALA A 36 -36.45 0.62 2.73
CA ALA A 36 -35.73 -0.66 2.79
C ALA A 36 -34.72 -0.84 1.63
N ARG A 37 -35.04 -0.31 0.45
CA ARG A 37 -34.20 -0.37 -0.75
C ARG A 37 -33.01 0.59 -0.65
N TRP A 38 -33.19 1.78 -0.06
CA TRP A 38 -32.09 2.71 0.25
C TRP A 38 -31.16 2.19 1.36
N LEU A 39 -31.70 1.55 2.40
CA LEU A 39 -30.90 0.92 3.47
C LEU A 39 -30.10 -0.29 2.96
N ALA A 40 -30.69 -1.13 2.10
CA ALA A 40 -29.98 -2.26 1.49
C ALA A 40 -28.85 -1.80 0.55
N THR A 41 -29.04 -0.68 -0.16
CA THR A 41 -28.01 -0.13 -1.06
C THR A 41 -26.89 0.56 -0.27
N GLY A 42 -27.22 1.25 0.84
CA GLY A 42 -26.23 1.85 1.75
C GLY A 42 -25.37 0.82 2.49
N ALA A 43 -25.97 -0.30 2.92
CA ALA A 43 -25.24 -1.40 3.56
C ALA A 43 -24.31 -2.13 2.59
N LEU A 44 -24.69 -2.25 1.31
CA LEU A 44 -23.83 -2.84 0.27
C LEU A 44 -22.66 -1.91 -0.09
N ALA A 45 -22.88 -0.59 -0.18
CA ALA A 45 -21.84 0.39 -0.45
C ALA A 45 -20.79 0.52 0.66
N ALA A 46 -21.16 0.26 1.92
CA ALA A 46 -20.23 0.33 3.05
C ALA A 46 -19.28 -0.88 3.16
N SER A 47 -19.49 -1.95 2.38
CA SER A 47 -18.77 -3.22 2.55
C SER A 47 -17.42 -3.33 1.79
N LEU A 48 -17.02 -2.33 0.99
CA LEU A 48 -15.86 -2.43 0.09
C LEU A 48 -14.58 -1.70 0.56
N THR A 49 -14.44 -1.36 1.84
CA THR A 49 -13.22 -0.67 2.35
C THR A 49 -12.30 -1.59 3.14
N ALA A 50 -11.95 -2.76 2.60
CA ALA A 50 -10.82 -3.53 3.13
C ALA A 50 -9.52 -3.04 2.48
N CYS A 51 -8.80 -2.13 3.16
CA CYS A 51 -7.44 -1.77 2.74
C CYS A 51 -6.54 -3.01 2.89
N ILE A 52 -6.08 -3.58 1.77
CA ILE A 52 -5.10 -4.67 1.77
C ILE A 52 -3.75 -4.08 2.16
N THR A 53 -3.42 -4.14 3.45
CA THR A 53 -2.09 -3.78 3.95
C THR A 53 -1.19 -5.00 3.78
N PRO A 54 -0.01 -4.89 3.13
CA PRO A 54 0.95 -5.98 3.03
C PRO A 54 1.26 -6.63 4.39
N THR A 55 1.37 -7.96 4.43
CA THR A 55 1.57 -8.73 5.67
C THR A 55 2.76 -8.26 6.50
N TRP A 56 3.87 -7.87 5.84
CA TRP A 56 5.09 -7.41 6.50
C TRP A 56 4.93 -6.07 7.23
N GLN A 57 3.98 -5.22 6.81
CA GLN A 57 3.65 -3.95 7.47
C GLN A 57 2.75 -4.16 8.71
N GLN A 58 2.14 -5.34 8.84
CA GLN A 58 1.31 -5.70 9.99
C GLN A 58 2.13 -6.37 11.13
N LEU A 59 3.43 -6.59 10.90
CA LEU A 59 4.33 -7.13 11.91
C LEU A 59 4.69 -6.02 12.90
N THR A 60 4.61 -6.32 14.19
CA THR A 60 4.92 -5.37 15.25
C THR A 60 6.28 -5.68 15.86
N PRO A 61 7.03 -4.67 16.33
CA PRO A 61 8.25 -4.89 17.08
C PRO A 61 8.06 -5.85 18.26
N ASN A 62 9.14 -6.47 18.68
CA ASN A 62 9.20 -7.54 19.66
C ASN A 62 8.49 -8.84 19.27
N MET A 63 8.03 -9.08 18.04
CA MET A 63 7.57 -10.43 17.64
C MET A 63 8.73 -11.44 17.66
N SER A 64 8.45 -12.72 17.92
CA SER A 64 9.49 -13.75 17.81
C SER A 64 9.79 -14.09 16.34
N GLN A 65 10.99 -14.57 16.04
CA GLN A 65 11.33 -15.13 14.73
C GLN A 65 10.32 -16.19 14.25
N ALA A 66 9.82 -17.04 15.15
CA ALA A 66 8.83 -18.06 14.81
C ALA A 66 7.50 -17.44 14.36
N ASP A 67 7.03 -16.39 15.04
CA ASP A 67 5.80 -15.68 14.66
C ASP A 67 5.94 -14.96 13.31
N VAL A 68 7.11 -14.35 13.06
CA VAL A 68 7.40 -13.72 11.77
C VAL A 68 7.45 -14.76 10.65
N GLN A 69 8.15 -15.88 10.88
CA GLN A 69 8.23 -16.98 9.92
C GLN A 69 6.85 -17.62 9.65
N ALA A 70 5.96 -17.69 10.64
CA ALA A 70 4.60 -18.17 10.44
C ALA A 70 3.77 -17.27 9.51
N ARG A 71 4.10 -15.97 9.43
CA ARG A 71 3.39 -14.98 8.60
C ARG A 71 4.05 -14.72 7.24
N LEU A 72 5.38 -14.68 7.18
CA LEU A 72 6.14 -14.40 5.94
C LEU A 72 6.73 -15.65 5.29
N GLY A 73 6.75 -16.78 5.99
CA GLY A 73 7.47 -17.97 5.58
C GLY A 73 8.95 -17.94 5.97
N LYS A 74 9.65 -19.03 5.64
CA LYS A 74 11.09 -19.16 5.86
C LYS A 74 11.83 -18.09 5.03
N PRO A 75 12.76 -17.33 5.62
CA PRO A 75 13.52 -16.33 4.87
C PRO A 75 14.41 -17.01 3.81
N PRO A 76 14.36 -16.55 2.55
CA PRO A 76 15.28 -17.01 1.51
C PRO A 76 16.74 -16.66 1.80
N GLU A 77 16.97 -15.48 2.38
CA GLU A 77 18.30 -14.93 2.63
C GLU A 77 18.39 -14.41 4.07
N VAL A 78 19.52 -14.68 4.73
CA VAL A 78 19.77 -14.30 6.14
C VAL A 78 21.21 -13.81 6.27
N TYR A 79 21.37 -12.58 6.77
CA TYR A 79 22.68 -11.94 6.89
C TYR A 79 22.86 -11.25 8.26
N PRO A 80 24.09 -11.17 8.78
CA PRO A 80 24.40 -10.28 9.90
C PRO A 80 24.46 -8.83 9.39
N LEU A 81 23.62 -7.94 9.93
CA LEU A 81 23.58 -6.54 9.48
C LEU A 81 24.57 -5.66 10.25
N THR A 82 24.50 -5.72 11.56
CA THR A 82 25.41 -5.03 12.49
C THR A 82 25.65 -5.95 13.70
N PRO A 83 26.61 -5.64 14.60
CA PRO A 83 26.84 -6.48 15.77
C PRO A 83 25.55 -6.72 16.58
N GLY A 84 25.12 -7.98 16.66
CA GLY A 84 23.90 -8.38 17.36
C GLY A 84 22.60 -8.18 16.59
N VAL A 85 22.64 -7.76 15.31
CA VAL A 85 21.45 -7.64 14.46
C VAL A 85 21.51 -8.61 13.30
N THR A 86 20.49 -9.45 13.16
CA THR A 86 20.31 -10.37 12.03
C THR A 86 19.22 -9.85 11.12
N ARG A 87 19.50 -9.73 9.83
CA ARG A 87 18.54 -9.33 8.81
C ARG A 87 18.08 -10.54 8.01
N TRP A 88 16.78 -10.69 7.90
CA TRP A 88 16.12 -11.62 6.97
C TRP A 88 15.66 -10.85 5.75
N LEU A 89 15.95 -11.37 4.55
CA LEU A 89 15.56 -10.74 3.29
C LEU A 89 14.64 -11.66 2.49
N TYR A 90 13.58 -11.06 1.96
CA TYR A 90 12.54 -11.69 1.14
C TYR A 90 12.48 -11.00 -0.23
N PRO A 91 13.38 -11.34 -1.17
CA PRO A 91 13.40 -10.76 -2.51
C PRO A 91 12.30 -11.36 -3.40
N THR A 92 11.71 -10.53 -4.25
CA THR A 92 10.65 -10.93 -5.20
C THR A 92 11.20 -11.50 -6.51
N LYS A 93 12.06 -12.52 -6.43
CA LYS A 93 12.73 -13.13 -7.60
C LYS A 93 11.75 -13.81 -8.59
N PRO A 94 12.12 -13.96 -9.89
CA PRO A 94 13.41 -13.60 -10.51
C PRO A 94 13.52 -12.15 -11.02
N PHE A 95 12.41 -11.45 -11.25
CA PHE A 95 12.41 -10.06 -11.73
C PHE A 95 11.99 -9.07 -10.63
N GLY A 96 12.54 -9.26 -9.43
CA GLY A 96 12.09 -8.54 -8.25
C GLY A 96 12.44 -7.06 -8.26
N GLU A 97 11.42 -6.23 -8.02
CA GLU A 97 11.55 -4.77 -7.79
C GLU A 97 11.56 -4.43 -6.30
N GLU A 98 11.35 -5.44 -5.46
CA GLU A 98 11.05 -5.34 -4.06
C GLU A 98 11.80 -6.42 -3.28
N THR A 99 12.43 -6.03 -2.18
CA THR A 99 12.98 -6.95 -1.16
C THR A 99 12.55 -6.48 0.21
N ILE A 100 11.79 -7.33 0.91
CA ILE A 100 11.38 -7.02 2.27
C ILE A 100 12.44 -7.47 3.24
N ALA A 101 12.90 -6.58 4.11
CA ALA A 101 13.77 -6.87 5.23
C ALA A 101 12.96 -7.02 6.52
N ALA A 102 13.37 -7.96 7.37
CA ALA A 102 12.98 -8.05 8.77
C ALA A 102 14.24 -8.17 9.63
N ASP A 103 14.45 -7.20 10.51
CA ASP A 103 15.65 -7.12 11.35
C ASP A 103 15.35 -7.62 12.75
N PHE A 104 16.24 -8.44 13.30
CA PHE A 104 16.08 -9.07 14.61
C PHE A 104 17.27 -8.74 15.50
N ASP A 105 17.00 -8.52 16.79
CA ASP A 105 18.05 -8.39 17.79
C ASP A 105 18.74 -9.73 18.10
N ALA A 106 19.74 -9.68 18.99
CA ALA A 106 20.52 -10.85 19.40
C ALA A 106 19.68 -11.91 20.14
N GLN A 107 18.48 -11.56 20.60
CA GLN A 107 17.52 -12.44 21.26
C GLN A 107 16.48 -13.01 20.28
N GLY A 108 16.56 -12.66 18.99
CA GLY A 108 15.62 -13.11 17.96
C GLY A 108 14.26 -12.42 18.06
N ARG A 109 14.19 -11.19 18.59
CA ARG A 109 12.99 -10.36 18.59
C ARG A 109 13.03 -9.37 17.43
N LEU A 110 11.90 -9.22 16.75
CA LEU A 110 11.75 -8.32 15.61
C LEU A 110 11.97 -6.87 16.06
N LEU A 111 12.91 -6.18 15.43
CA LEU A 111 13.17 -4.75 15.60
C LEU A 111 12.31 -3.93 14.65
N SER A 112 12.40 -4.24 13.35
CA SER A 112 11.74 -3.48 12.28
C SER A 112 11.57 -4.29 11.01
N THR A 113 10.67 -3.84 10.14
CA THR A 113 10.54 -4.30 8.75
C THR A 113 10.66 -3.13 7.78
N ALA A 114 11.18 -3.37 6.58
CA ALA A 114 11.37 -2.33 5.57
C ALA A 114 11.38 -2.89 4.14
N GLN A 115 11.00 -2.08 3.15
CA GLN A 115 11.28 -2.33 1.73
C GLN A 115 12.65 -1.74 1.40
N VAL A 116 13.66 -2.60 1.18
CA VAL A 116 15.06 -2.16 1.07
C VAL A 116 15.50 -1.77 -0.34
N LEU A 117 14.70 -2.05 -1.37
CA LEU A 117 14.96 -1.58 -2.73
C LEU A 117 14.25 -0.24 -2.97
N SER A 118 14.78 0.83 -2.40
CA SER A 118 14.22 2.18 -2.49
C SER A 118 15.30 3.25 -2.55
N THR A 119 14.96 4.44 -3.08
CA THR A 119 15.88 5.58 -3.13
C THR A 119 16.44 5.92 -1.75
N GLU A 120 15.59 5.94 -0.72
CA GLU A 120 15.97 6.23 0.66
C GLU A 120 16.98 5.21 1.21
N GLU A 121 16.73 3.92 0.98
CA GLU A 121 17.60 2.86 1.48
C GLU A 121 18.92 2.79 0.71
N PHE A 122 18.91 3.03 -0.60
CA PHE A 122 20.15 3.12 -1.39
C PHE A 122 21.03 4.30 -0.97
N ASN A 123 20.44 5.44 -0.61
CA ASN A 123 21.19 6.61 -0.13
C ASN A 123 21.99 6.38 1.17
N LYS A 124 21.76 5.25 1.86
CA LYS A 124 22.56 4.84 3.04
C LYS A 124 23.90 4.23 2.66
N ALA A 125 24.07 3.78 1.42
CA ALA A 125 25.30 3.16 0.95
C ALA A 125 26.46 4.17 0.94
N LEU A 126 27.63 3.73 1.41
CA LEU A 126 28.80 4.60 1.53
C LEU A 126 29.85 4.22 0.48
N VAL A 127 29.99 5.06 -0.53
CA VAL A 127 31.07 4.96 -1.53
C VAL A 127 32.44 5.03 -0.84
N ASP A 128 33.39 4.26 -1.36
CA ASP A 128 34.76 4.06 -0.86
C ASP A 128 34.86 3.40 0.53
N LYS A 129 33.74 2.94 1.09
CA LYS A 129 33.69 2.28 2.40
C LYS A 129 32.97 0.95 2.37
N TRP A 130 31.77 0.92 1.79
CA TRP A 130 30.99 -0.30 1.67
C TRP A 130 31.66 -1.26 0.69
N THR A 131 31.53 -2.53 1.00
CA THR A 131 31.99 -3.65 0.19
C THR A 131 30.80 -4.35 -0.47
N LYS A 132 31.08 -5.30 -1.35
CA LYS A 132 30.08 -6.27 -1.85
C LYS A 132 29.32 -6.94 -0.70
N THR A 133 30.00 -7.29 0.39
CA THR A 133 29.38 -7.91 1.57
C THR A 133 28.37 -6.96 2.23
N ASP A 134 28.71 -5.68 2.39
CA ASP A 134 27.78 -4.70 2.95
C ASP A 134 26.55 -4.56 2.05
N VAL A 135 26.74 -4.38 0.73
CA VAL A 135 25.63 -4.29 -0.22
C VAL A 135 24.75 -5.54 -0.18
N LEU A 136 25.35 -6.74 -0.11
CA LEU A 136 24.62 -8.01 -0.01
C LEU A 136 23.81 -8.09 1.29
N HIS A 137 24.40 -7.74 2.42
CA HIS A 137 23.72 -7.81 3.71
C HIS A 137 22.57 -6.81 3.82
N HIS A 138 22.69 -5.66 3.15
CA HIS A 138 21.67 -4.63 3.15
C HIS A 138 20.51 -4.93 2.19
N TYR A 139 20.80 -5.38 0.97
CA TYR A 139 19.82 -5.44 -0.14
C TYR A 139 19.55 -6.85 -0.68
N GLY A 140 20.36 -7.84 -0.32
CA GLY A 140 20.25 -9.22 -0.79
C GLY A 140 20.98 -9.46 -2.10
N GLU A 141 20.82 -10.64 -2.68
CA GLU A 141 21.44 -10.95 -3.98
C GLU A 141 20.89 -10.04 -5.10
N PRO A 142 21.76 -9.53 -5.99
CA PRO A 142 21.31 -8.73 -7.11
C PRO A 142 20.55 -9.58 -8.14
N VAL A 143 19.64 -8.94 -8.88
CA VAL A 143 18.92 -9.61 -9.98
C VAL A 143 19.80 -9.79 -11.23
N GLU A 144 20.86 -8.97 -11.35
CA GLU A 144 21.82 -9.06 -12.45
C GLU A 144 23.24 -8.75 -11.96
N THR A 145 24.21 -9.49 -12.50
CA THR A 145 25.63 -9.30 -12.27
C THR A 145 26.35 -9.14 -13.61
N SER A 146 27.10 -8.05 -13.77
CA SER A 146 27.84 -7.74 -14.99
C SER A 146 29.30 -7.41 -14.64
N ALA A 147 30.23 -7.68 -15.57
CA ALA A 147 31.64 -7.36 -15.40
C ALA A 147 32.16 -6.54 -16.58
N PHE A 148 32.72 -5.35 -16.29
CA PHE A 148 33.33 -4.47 -17.27
C PHE A 148 34.85 -4.58 -17.20
N ALA A 149 35.41 -5.57 -17.90
CA ALA A 149 36.83 -5.92 -17.83
C ALA A 149 37.77 -4.73 -18.10
N ARG A 150 37.45 -3.86 -19.07
CA ARG A 150 38.27 -2.67 -19.39
C ARG A 150 38.31 -1.63 -18.26
N MET A 151 37.26 -1.55 -17.45
CA MET A 151 37.17 -0.63 -16.32
C MET A 151 37.59 -1.30 -15.01
N HIS A 152 37.85 -2.62 -15.02
CA HIS A 152 38.04 -3.43 -13.82
C HIS A 152 36.93 -3.17 -12.81
N ARG A 153 35.67 -3.29 -13.27
CA ARG A 153 34.49 -3.11 -12.43
C ARG A 153 33.56 -4.30 -12.50
N ASP A 154 33.15 -4.77 -11.34
CA ASP A 154 32.00 -5.65 -11.20
C ASP A 154 30.78 -4.81 -10.87
N VAL A 155 29.64 -5.15 -11.45
CA VAL A 155 28.40 -4.39 -11.31
C VAL A 155 27.30 -5.29 -10.83
N TRP A 156 26.69 -4.90 -9.72
CA TRP A 156 25.49 -5.53 -9.18
C TRP A 156 24.31 -4.62 -9.41
N THR A 157 23.25 -5.18 -9.97
CA THR A 157 22.08 -4.40 -10.35
C THR A 157 20.83 -4.89 -9.65
N TYR A 158 20.05 -3.92 -9.14
CA TYR A 158 18.77 -4.12 -8.49
C TYR A 158 17.71 -3.33 -9.24
N ARG A 159 16.59 -3.97 -9.57
CA ARG A 159 15.41 -3.29 -10.13
C ARG A 159 14.59 -2.73 -8.97
N TYR A 160 14.00 -1.55 -9.16
CA TYR A 160 13.12 -0.95 -8.17
C TYR A 160 12.22 0.12 -8.79
N LYS A 161 11.19 0.53 -8.03
CA LYS A 161 10.40 1.72 -8.35
C LYS A 161 11.01 2.95 -7.69
N GLN A 162 11.75 3.73 -8.45
CA GLN A 162 12.26 5.00 -7.98
C GLN A 162 11.09 5.93 -7.63
N ASP A 163 11.12 6.40 -6.38
CA ASP A 163 10.12 7.29 -5.77
C ASP A 163 8.68 6.78 -5.94
N GLY A 164 8.52 5.46 -6.00
CA GLY A 164 7.24 4.77 -6.15
C GLY A 164 6.61 4.86 -7.56
N ALA A 165 7.27 5.53 -8.51
CA ALA A 165 6.67 5.87 -9.81
C ALA A 165 7.46 5.37 -11.02
N TRP A 166 8.80 5.41 -10.96
CA TRP A 166 9.64 5.17 -12.14
C TRP A 166 10.32 3.81 -12.07
N PHE A 167 10.13 2.97 -13.09
CA PHE A 167 10.85 1.71 -13.20
C PHE A 167 12.32 2.00 -13.49
N SER A 168 13.19 1.64 -12.55
CA SER A 168 14.60 2.01 -12.57
C SER A 168 15.48 0.88 -12.07
N MET A 169 16.76 0.98 -12.37
CA MET A 169 17.80 0.06 -11.93
C MET A 169 18.84 0.82 -11.12
N MET A 170 19.10 0.37 -9.91
CA MET A 170 20.25 0.81 -9.11
C MET A 170 21.43 -0.10 -9.41
N ASN A 171 22.53 0.49 -9.86
CA ASN A 171 23.76 -0.20 -10.22
C ASN A 171 24.87 0.16 -9.24
N PHE A 172 25.43 -0.85 -8.57
CA PHE A 172 26.59 -0.71 -7.68
C PHE A 172 27.85 -1.19 -8.39
N TYR A 173 28.83 -0.31 -8.57
CA TYR A 173 30.10 -0.59 -9.23
C TYR A 173 31.19 -0.82 -8.19
N PHE A 174 31.77 -2.02 -8.19
CA PHE A 174 32.85 -2.41 -7.29
C PHE A 174 34.19 -2.44 -8.01
N ASP A 175 35.26 -2.11 -7.31
CA ASP A 175 36.63 -2.40 -7.76
C ASP A 175 36.98 -3.90 -7.61
N PRO A 176 38.17 -4.34 -8.06
CA PRO A 176 38.60 -5.74 -7.92
C PRO A 176 38.67 -6.23 -6.47
N GLU A 177 38.93 -5.33 -5.52
CA GLU A 177 38.94 -5.62 -4.08
C GLU A 177 37.53 -5.76 -3.50
N GLY A 178 36.49 -5.44 -4.28
CA GLY A 178 35.09 -5.54 -3.89
C GLY A 178 34.58 -4.32 -3.13
N VAL A 179 35.28 -3.20 -3.18
CA VAL A 179 34.86 -1.93 -2.57
C VAL A 179 33.97 -1.15 -3.54
N LEU A 180 32.86 -0.62 -3.02
CA LEU A 180 31.92 0.21 -3.78
C LEU A 180 32.59 1.53 -4.20
N ARG A 181 32.67 1.77 -5.50
CA ARG A 181 33.26 2.99 -6.09
C ARG A 181 32.25 3.93 -6.68
N THR A 182 31.13 3.43 -7.19
CA THR A 182 30.13 4.28 -7.83
C THR A 182 28.76 3.64 -7.72
N MET A 183 27.75 4.49 -7.61
CA MET A 183 26.35 4.12 -7.72
C MET A 183 25.75 4.87 -8.90
N GLN A 184 24.93 4.18 -9.70
CA GLN A 184 24.28 4.78 -10.86
C GLN A 184 22.84 4.29 -10.96
N VAL A 185 21.91 5.23 -11.09
CA VAL A 185 20.55 4.91 -11.51
C VAL A 185 20.44 4.93 -13.02
N SER A 186 19.81 3.92 -13.61
CA SER A 186 19.44 3.88 -15.03
C SER A 186 17.97 3.53 -15.19
N PRO A 187 17.32 3.90 -16.31
CA PRO A 187 16.01 3.37 -16.65
C PRO A 187 16.03 1.84 -16.74
N ASP A 188 14.89 1.22 -16.46
CA ASP A 188 14.72 -0.22 -16.67
C ASP A 188 14.32 -0.52 -18.13
N PRO A 189 15.16 -1.22 -18.92
CA PRO A 189 14.86 -1.56 -20.32
C PRO A 189 13.67 -2.54 -20.50
N LEU A 190 13.24 -3.26 -19.47
CA LEU A 190 12.01 -4.07 -19.54
C LEU A 190 10.74 -3.21 -19.61
N HIS A 191 10.82 -1.98 -19.09
CA HIS A 191 9.70 -1.05 -19.01
C HIS A 191 9.82 0.12 -20.00
N GLU A 192 10.95 0.23 -20.71
CA GLU A 192 11.07 1.13 -21.84
C GLU A 192 10.15 0.68 -22.98
N ARG A 193 9.24 1.58 -23.38
CA ARG A 193 8.51 1.38 -24.63
C ARG A 193 9.52 1.45 -25.77
N ARG A 194 9.74 0.33 -26.46
CA ARG A 194 10.44 0.34 -27.75
C ARG A 194 9.57 1.03 -28.80
N ASP A 195 9.70 2.34 -28.89
CA ASP A 195 9.30 3.12 -30.06
C ASP A 195 10.26 2.82 -31.21
N ASN A 196 10.00 1.72 -31.92
CA ASN A 196 10.70 1.33 -33.16
C ASN A 196 10.35 2.27 -34.34
N THR A 197 10.36 3.59 -34.16
CA THR A 197 10.12 4.58 -35.24
C THR A 197 11.40 5.29 -35.65
N LEU A 198 12.45 4.52 -35.94
CA LEU A 198 13.63 5.01 -36.63
C LEU A 198 14.15 3.93 -37.57
N PHE A 199 13.47 3.74 -38.71
CA PHE A 199 14.00 3.52 -40.07
C PHE A 199 12.84 3.67 -41.07
#